data_AF-A0A1I9G8L1-F1
#
_entry.id   AF-A0A1I9G8L1-F1
#
_cell.length_a   1.000
_cell.length_b   1.000
_cell.length_c   1.000
_cell.angle_alpha   90.00
_cell.angle_beta   90.00
_cell.angle_gamma   90.00
#
_symmetry.space_group_name_H-M   'P 1'
#
loop_
_entity.id
_entity.type
_entity.pdbx_description
1 polymer ?
#
loop_
_entity_poly.entity_id
_entity_poly.type
_entity_poly.pdbx_seq_one_letter_code
_entity_poly.pdbx_strand_id
1 'polypeptide(L)'
;MTFFRKKIEDIGRMTTLSQEEILQSTRTVVQGLEALKDEHESIKGTLVSGIQGLHADESALSEEKTHIVDRNLEMLRLGIEEAQVMMALAGHLQAVEAEEQKLKAQVRRLCQENAWLRDELNSTQQKIPFLRFFLIFELFSGKFLTTIKLQQVAQLEEEKST
;
A
#
# COMPACT_ATOMS: atom_id res chain seq x y z
N MET A 1 19.44 -12.04 1.36
CA MET A 1 18.12 -11.38 1.16
C MET A 1 17.96 -10.08 1.97
N THR A 2 18.34 -10.03 3.24
CA THR A 2 18.28 -8.80 4.08
C THR A 2 19.18 -7.65 3.60
N PHE A 3 20.32 -7.97 2.99
CA PHE A 3 21.27 -6.96 2.50
C PHE A 3 20.75 -6.18 1.30
N PHE A 4 20.10 -6.86 0.34
CA PHE A 4 19.48 -6.21 -0.82
C PHE A 4 18.29 -5.33 -0.41
N ARG A 5 17.51 -5.77 0.59
CA ARG A 5 16.39 -4.98 1.13
C ARG A 5 16.85 -3.68 1.78
N LYS A 6 17.90 -3.75 2.62
CA LYS A 6 18.52 -2.54 3.21
C LYS A 6 19.13 -1.63 2.14
N LYS A 7 19.79 -2.21 1.12
CA LYS A 7 20.37 -1.43 0.03
C LYS A 7 19.30 -0.69 -0.80
N ILE A 8 18.12 -1.28 -0.98
CA ILE A 8 16.97 -0.62 -1.63
C ILE A 8 16.38 0.47 -0.73
N GLU A 9 16.21 0.21 0.57
CA GLU A 9 15.75 1.22 1.55
C GLU A 9 16.73 2.40 1.67
N ASP A 10 18.04 2.15 1.59
CA ASP A 10 19.08 3.20 1.62
C ASP A 10 19.17 3.95 0.29
N ILE A 11 18.96 3.28 -0.86
CA ILE A 11 18.83 3.96 -2.17
C ILE A 11 17.64 4.93 -2.15
N GLY A 12 16.51 4.54 -1.55
CA GLY A 12 15.35 5.41 -1.37
C GLY A 12 15.57 6.61 -0.43
N ARG A 13 16.61 6.58 0.42
CA ARG A 13 17.00 7.73 1.26
C ARG A 13 18.08 8.62 0.65
N MET A 14 18.80 8.15 -0.38
CA MET A 14 20.09 8.74 -0.78
C MET A 14 20.12 9.47 -2.13
N THR A 15 19.03 9.57 -2.89
CA THR A 15 19.04 10.41 -4.11
C THR A 15 18.53 11.82 -3.81
N THR A 16 19.51 12.72 -3.73
CA THR A 16 19.51 14.14 -4.13
C THR A 16 18.29 14.59 -4.95
N LEU A 17 17.61 15.65 -4.45
CA LEU A 17 16.26 16.14 -4.77
C LEU A 17 15.14 15.19 -4.30
N SER A 18 14.28 15.69 -3.40
CA SER A 18 13.05 15.00 -2.99
C SER A 18 12.19 14.71 -4.22
N GLN A 19 11.53 13.55 -4.27
CA GLN A 19 10.61 13.21 -5.36
C GLN A 19 9.56 14.32 -5.59
N GLU A 20 9.15 15.02 -4.51
CA GLU A 20 8.26 16.17 -4.58
C GLU A 20 8.91 17.38 -5.26
N GLU A 21 10.19 17.64 -5.00
CA GLU A 21 10.94 18.73 -5.64
C GLU A 21 11.15 18.47 -7.14
N ILE A 22 11.39 17.20 -7.51
CA ILE A 22 11.44 16.77 -8.90
C ILE A 22 10.09 17.00 -9.57
N LEU A 23 8.99 16.54 -8.96
CA LEU A 23 7.64 16.72 -9.52
C LEU A 23 7.25 18.20 -9.64
N GLN A 24 7.62 19.01 -8.66
CA GLN A 24 7.36 20.45 -8.71
C GLN A 24 8.16 21.14 -9.80
N SER A 25 9.42 20.72 -9.99
CA SER A 25 10.26 21.19 -11.08
C SER A 25 9.68 20.76 -12.44
N THR A 26 9.26 19.50 -12.59
CA THR A 26 8.61 19.00 -13.81
C THR A 26 7.33 19.76 -14.13
N ARG A 27 6.47 20.06 -13.13
CA ARG A 27 5.27 20.90 -13.34
C ARG A 27 5.62 22.28 -13.89
N THR A 28 6.67 22.90 -13.34
CA THR A 28 7.14 24.21 -13.80
C THR A 28 7.64 24.15 -15.24
N VAL A 29 8.40 23.11 -15.58
CA VAL A 29 8.89 22.89 -16.95
C VAL A 29 7.72 22.69 -17.92
N VAL A 30 6.71 21.89 -17.56
CA VAL A 30 5.51 21.68 -18.40
C VAL A 30 4.81 23.00 -18.68
N GLN A 31 4.58 23.83 -17.66
CA GLN A 31 3.96 25.16 -17.84
C GLN A 31 4.79 26.07 -18.76
N GLY A 32 6.12 26.04 -18.63
CA GLY A 32 7.01 26.79 -19.51
C GLY A 32 6.97 26.28 -20.96
N LEU A 33 6.91 24.96 -21.17
CA LEU A 33 6.78 24.36 -22.49
C LEU A 33 5.41 24.66 -23.11
N GLU A 34 4.33 24.68 -22.33
CA GLU A 34 3.00 25.06 -22.81
C GLU A 34 2.97 26.51 -23.27
N ALA A 35 3.55 27.43 -22.50
CA ALA A 35 3.67 28.83 -22.90
C ALA A 35 4.49 28.98 -24.19
N LEU A 36 5.63 28.29 -24.29
CA LEU A 36 6.48 28.35 -25.49
C LEU A 36 5.78 27.73 -26.71
N LYS A 37 4.99 26.67 -26.52
CA LYS A 37 4.17 26.07 -27.57
C LYS A 37 3.14 27.09 -28.09
N ASP A 38 2.46 27.80 -27.21
CA ASP A 38 1.47 28.82 -27.58
C ASP A 38 2.13 30.00 -28.34
N GLU A 39 3.32 30.42 -27.92
CA GLU A 39 4.14 31.41 -28.66
C GLU A 39 4.48 30.92 -30.08
N HIS A 40 4.92 29.67 -30.21
CA HIS A 40 5.22 29.07 -31.52
C HIS A 40 3.97 28.94 -32.41
N GLU A 41 2.80 28.64 -31.86
CA GLU A 41 1.53 28.63 -32.61
C GLU A 41 1.17 30.04 -33.12
N SER A 42 1.40 31.08 -32.29
CA SER A 42 1.22 32.48 -32.71
C SER A 42 2.20 32.89 -33.81
N ILE A 43 3.48 32.50 -33.70
CA ILE A 43 4.50 32.76 -34.72
C ILE A 43 4.11 32.06 -36.04
N LYS A 44 3.70 30.80 -35.97
CA LYS A 44 3.23 30.03 -37.13
C LYS A 44 2.06 30.75 -37.81
N GLY A 45 1.06 31.17 -37.05
CA GLY A 45 -0.09 31.90 -37.59
C GLY A 45 0.32 33.18 -38.32
N THR A 46 1.25 33.94 -37.73
CA THR A 46 1.81 35.15 -38.34
C THR A 46 2.54 34.85 -39.64
N LEU A 47 3.44 33.85 -39.65
CA LEU A 47 4.19 33.44 -40.85
C LEU A 47 3.25 33.02 -41.98
N VAL A 48 2.25 32.19 -41.69
CA VAL A 48 1.28 31.69 -42.67
C VAL A 48 0.43 32.84 -43.23
N SER A 49 -0.03 33.76 -42.37
CA SER A 49 -0.81 34.92 -42.82
C SER A 49 0.01 35.91 -43.65
N GLY A 50 1.31 36.05 -43.34
CA GLY A 50 2.22 36.98 -44.00
C GLY A 50 2.66 36.53 -45.41
N ILE A 51 2.40 35.29 -45.81
CA ILE A 51 2.73 34.78 -47.15
C ILE A 51 1.91 35.48 -48.25
N GLN A 52 0.70 35.94 -47.93
CA GLN A 52 -0.18 36.60 -48.90
C GLN A 52 0.37 37.97 -49.30
N GLY A 53 0.95 38.05 -50.49
CA GLY A 53 1.48 39.30 -51.08
C GLY A 53 3.00 39.40 -51.11
N LEU A 54 3.73 38.38 -50.68
CA LEU A 54 5.19 38.32 -50.79
C LEU A 54 5.66 37.98 -52.20
N HIS A 55 6.87 38.42 -52.55
CA HIS A 55 7.54 37.96 -53.76
C HIS A 55 7.93 36.47 -53.63
N ALA A 56 8.14 35.76 -54.73
CA ALA A 56 8.37 34.30 -54.72
C ALA A 56 9.52 33.84 -53.78
N ASP A 57 10.60 34.63 -53.70
CA ASP A 57 11.76 34.34 -52.86
C ASP A 57 11.46 34.54 -51.36
N GLU A 58 10.71 35.60 -51.03
CA GLU A 58 10.26 35.88 -49.66
C GLU A 58 9.20 34.86 -49.20
N SER A 59 8.34 34.40 -50.12
CA SER A 59 7.38 33.33 -49.88
C SER A 59 8.08 32.02 -49.55
N ALA A 60 9.08 31.63 -50.33
CA ALA A 60 9.85 30.40 -50.10
C ALA A 60 10.57 30.41 -48.74
N LEU A 61 11.17 31.54 -48.38
CA LEU A 61 11.79 31.70 -47.06
C LEU A 61 10.77 31.62 -45.90
N SER A 62 9.57 32.18 -46.09
CA SER A 62 8.51 32.13 -45.08
C SER A 62 7.97 30.70 -44.89
N GLU A 63 7.86 29.93 -45.98
CA GLU A 63 7.49 28.51 -45.94
C GLU A 63 8.54 27.68 -45.19
N GLU A 64 9.84 27.89 -45.44
CA GLU A 64 10.91 27.20 -44.71
C GLU A 64 10.87 27.52 -43.21
N LYS A 65 10.69 28.79 -42.84
CA LYS A 65 10.49 29.19 -41.43
C LYS A 65 9.28 28.51 -40.80
N THR A 66 8.17 28.42 -41.53
CA THR A 66 6.95 27.73 -41.07
C THR A 66 7.23 26.26 -40.80
N HIS A 67 7.97 25.59 -41.70
CA HIS A 67 8.38 24.20 -41.52
C HIS A 67 9.27 23.98 -40.28
N ILE A 68 10.21 24.90 -40.01
CA ILE A 68 11.03 24.84 -38.78
C ILE A 68 10.15 25.00 -37.53
N VAL A 69 9.21 25.95 -37.54
CA VAL A 69 8.29 26.17 -36.42
C VAL A 69 7.40 24.94 -36.18
N ASP A 70 6.94 24.28 -37.24
CA ASP A 70 6.18 23.03 -37.13
C ASP A 70 6.97 21.89 -36.48
N ARG A 71 8.25 21.74 -36.85
CA ARG A 71 9.12 20.75 -36.22
C ARG A 71 9.35 21.06 -34.73
N ASN A 72 9.52 22.33 -34.39
CA ASN A 72 9.67 22.75 -33.00
C ASN A 72 8.39 22.50 -32.18
N LEU A 73 7.22 22.77 -32.75
CA LEU A 73 5.93 22.49 -32.12
C LEU A 73 5.76 20.99 -31.82
N GLU A 74 6.16 20.12 -32.74
CA GLU A 74 6.12 18.68 -32.51
C GLU A 74 7.02 18.26 -31.34
N MET A 75 8.26 18.77 -31.31
CA MET A 75 9.18 18.49 -30.19
C MET A 75 8.66 19.01 -28.85
N LEU A 76 8.03 20.19 -28.83
CA LEU A 76 7.42 20.74 -27.62
C LEU A 76 6.25 19.89 -27.13
N ARG A 77 5.39 19.43 -28.05
CA ARG A 77 4.25 18.54 -27.72
C ARG A 77 4.73 17.21 -27.14
N LEU A 78 5.69 16.57 -27.79
CA LEU A 78 6.30 15.33 -27.29
C LEU A 78 6.91 15.54 -25.88
N GLY A 79 7.67 16.61 -25.67
CA GLY A 79 8.26 16.91 -24.36
C GLY A 79 7.22 17.15 -23.25
N ILE A 80 6.09 17.79 -23.58
CA ILE A 80 4.96 17.97 -22.64
C ILE A 80 4.33 16.62 -22.30
N GLU A 81 4.04 15.79 -23.31
CA GLU A 81 3.42 14.47 -23.13
C GLU A 81 4.32 13.54 -22.29
N GLU A 82 5.63 13.50 -22.58
CA GLU A 82 6.61 12.73 -21.82
C GLU A 82 6.65 13.17 -20.34
N ALA A 83 6.66 14.47 -20.08
CA ALA A 83 6.64 15.01 -18.73
C ALA A 83 5.33 14.68 -17.98
N GLN A 84 4.19 14.70 -18.66
CA GLN A 84 2.90 14.28 -18.09
C GLN A 84 2.92 12.79 -17.73
N VAL A 85 3.48 11.92 -18.59
CA VAL A 85 3.66 10.49 -18.30
C VAL A 85 4.56 10.29 -17.07
N MET A 86 5.67 11.02 -16.97
CA MET A 86 6.56 10.95 -15.81
C MET A 86 5.84 11.31 -14.51
N MET A 87 5.01 12.37 -14.51
CA MET A 87 4.24 12.77 -13.34
C MET A 87 3.18 11.73 -12.96
N ALA A 88 2.46 11.18 -13.94
CA ALA A 88 1.47 10.12 -13.69
C ALA A 88 2.12 8.86 -13.11
N LEU A 89 3.27 8.46 -13.67
CA LEU A 89 4.05 7.32 -13.17
C LEU A 89 4.50 7.52 -11.73
N ALA A 90 4.98 8.72 -11.38
CA ALA A 90 5.38 9.02 -10.01
C ALA A 90 4.20 8.89 -9.03
N GLY A 91 3.01 9.39 -9.40
CA GLY A 91 1.80 9.22 -8.60
C GLY A 91 1.40 7.75 -8.42
N HIS A 92 1.49 6.95 -9.49
CA HIS A 92 1.24 5.50 -9.42
C HIS A 92 2.23 4.78 -8.49
N LEU A 93 3.52 5.13 -8.55
CA LEU A 93 4.54 4.55 -7.67
C LEU A 93 4.25 4.87 -6.19
N GLN A 94 3.90 6.11 -5.88
CA GLN A 94 3.52 6.49 -4.51
C GLN A 94 2.31 5.70 -4.00
N ALA A 95 1.29 5.47 -4.84
CA ALA A 95 0.13 4.66 -4.48
C ALA A 95 0.50 3.19 -4.21
N VAL A 96 1.36 2.61 -5.05
CA VAL A 96 1.86 1.23 -4.89
C VAL A 96 2.68 1.08 -3.61
N GLU A 97 3.57 2.04 -3.32
CA GLU A 97 4.38 2.06 -2.10
C GLU A 97 3.49 2.16 -0.85
N ALA A 98 2.46 3.02 -0.88
CA ALA A 98 1.50 3.14 0.21
C ALA A 98 0.74 1.82 0.46
N GLU A 99 0.30 1.13 -0.60
CA GLU A 99 -0.38 -0.17 -0.46
C GLU A 99 0.58 -1.26 0.05
N GLU A 100 1.85 -1.24 -0.37
CA GLU A 100 2.87 -2.15 0.16
C GLU A 100 3.04 -1.97 1.68
N GLN A 101 3.10 -0.73 2.17
CA GLN A 101 3.22 -0.45 3.61
C GLN A 101 1.97 -0.91 4.38
N LYS A 102 0.79 -0.71 3.81
CA LYS A 102 -0.48 -1.17 4.38
C LYS A 102 -0.54 -2.70 4.48
N LEU A 103 -0.16 -3.41 3.43
CA LEU A 103 -0.09 -4.88 3.44
C LEU A 103 0.94 -5.39 4.45
N LYS A 104 2.12 -4.77 4.53
CA LYS A 104 3.12 -5.08 5.57
C LYS A 104 2.55 -4.91 6.98
N ALA A 105 1.76 -3.87 7.24
CA ALA A 105 1.11 -3.66 8.52
C ALA A 105 0.04 -4.72 8.81
N GLN A 106 -0.75 -5.11 7.81
CA GLN A 106 -1.74 -6.19 7.95
C GLN A 106 -1.08 -7.53 8.27
N VAL A 107 0.01 -7.88 7.59
CA VAL A 107 0.77 -9.11 7.88
C VAL A 107 1.23 -9.12 9.34
N ARG A 108 1.80 -8.00 9.83
CA ARG A 108 2.21 -7.90 11.24
C ARG A 108 1.03 -8.10 12.20
N ARG A 109 -0.12 -7.48 11.93
CA ARG A 109 -1.33 -7.63 12.75
C ARG A 109 -1.82 -9.07 12.76
N LEU A 110 -1.92 -9.72 11.61
CA LEU A 110 -2.38 -11.11 11.49
C LEU A 110 -1.43 -12.08 12.20
N CYS A 111 -0.11 -11.86 12.13
CA CYS A 111 0.84 -12.68 12.88
C CYS A 111 0.64 -12.53 14.40
N GLN A 112 0.38 -11.32 14.89
CA GLN A 112 0.08 -11.09 16.31
C GLN A 112 -1.22 -11.76 16.73
N GLU A 113 -2.26 -11.64 15.92
CA GLU A 113 -3.55 -12.29 16.17
C GLU A 113 -3.42 -13.81 16.16
N ASN A 114 -2.65 -14.37 15.21
CA ASN A 114 -2.42 -15.81 15.16
C ASN A 114 -1.64 -16.31 16.39
N ALA A 115 -0.63 -15.57 16.84
CA ALA A 115 0.10 -15.90 18.06
C ALA A 115 -0.82 -15.84 19.28
N TRP A 116 -1.62 -14.78 19.41
CA TRP A 116 -2.59 -14.63 20.49
C TRP A 116 -3.61 -15.77 20.53
N LEU A 117 -4.16 -16.16 19.37
CA LEU A 117 -5.09 -17.28 19.27
C LEU A 117 -4.44 -18.62 19.67
N ARG A 118 -3.16 -18.83 19.33
CA ARG A 118 -2.41 -20.03 19.76
C ARG A 118 -2.25 -20.06 21.27
N ASP A 119 -1.96 -18.92 21.88
CA ASP A 119 -1.82 -18.81 23.34
C ASP A 119 -3.16 -19.04 24.05
N GLU A 120 -4.25 -18.47 23.54
CA GLU A 120 -5.60 -18.66 24.10
C GLU A 120 -6.07 -20.12 23.99
N LEU A 121 -5.78 -20.77 22.85
CA LEU A 121 -6.06 -22.18 22.66
C LEU A 121 -5.28 -23.04 23.65
N ASN A 122 -3.98 -22.78 23.83
CA ASN A 122 -3.13 -23.49 24.79
C ASN A 122 -3.64 -23.29 26.23
N SER A 123 -3.98 -22.06 26.61
CA SER A 123 -4.57 -21.73 27.92
C SER A 123 -5.85 -22.52 28.19
N THR A 124 -6.73 -22.62 27.20
CA THR A 124 -7.96 -23.42 27.31
C THR A 124 -7.66 -24.91 27.43
N GLN A 125 -6.75 -25.44 26.60
CA GLN A 125 -6.35 -26.84 26.64
C GLN A 125 -5.76 -27.25 27.99
N GLN A 126 -4.97 -26.39 28.63
CA GLN A 126 -4.39 -26.65 29.95
C GLN A 126 -5.45 -26.73 31.07
N LYS A 127 -6.56 -26.00 30.95
CA LYS A 127 -7.66 -26.03 31.95
C LYS A 127 -8.48 -27.31 31.88
N ILE A 128 -8.58 -27.95 30.72
CA ILE A 128 -9.45 -29.14 30.52
C ILE A 128 -9.05 -30.31 31.42
N PRO A 129 -7.78 -30.77 31.50
CA PRO A 129 -7.37 -31.83 32.40
C PRO A 129 -7.69 -31.49 33.86
N PHE A 130 -7.42 -30.26 34.29
CA PHE A 130 -7.69 -29.81 35.65
C PHE A 130 -9.18 -29.92 35.98
N LEU A 131 -10.05 -29.38 35.12
CA LEU A 131 -11.51 -29.48 35.30
C LEU A 131 -11.99 -30.94 35.26
N ARG A 132 -11.41 -31.77 34.40
CA ARG A 132 -11.73 -33.20 34.33
C ARG A 132 -11.36 -33.92 35.62
N PHE A 133 -10.16 -33.71 36.16
CA PHE A 133 -9.73 -34.29 37.44
C PHE A 133 -10.59 -33.79 38.59
N PHE A 134 -10.91 -32.50 38.61
CA PHE A 134 -11.79 -31.90 39.62
C PHE A 134 -13.17 -32.59 39.65
N LEU A 135 -13.81 -32.76 38.48
CA LEU A 135 -15.10 -33.44 38.39
C LEU A 135 -15.02 -34.92 38.78
N ILE A 136 -13.96 -35.63 38.40
CA ILE A 136 -13.74 -37.03 38.82
C ILE A 136 -13.61 -37.12 40.34
N PHE A 137 -12.87 -36.21 40.96
CA PHE A 137 -12.68 -36.15 42.40
C PHE A 137 -14.01 -35.90 43.13
N GLU A 138 -14.79 -34.90 42.70
CA GLU A 138 -16.14 -34.60 43.26
C GLU A 138 -17.10 -35.78 43.14
N LEU A 139 -17.09 -36.49 42.01
CA LEU A 139 -17.91 -37.70 41.86
C LEU A 139 -17.48 -38.83 42.80
N PHE A 140 -16.17 -39.01 43.00
CA PHE A 140 -15.64 -40.03 43.91
C PHE A 140 -15.93 -39.70 45.37
N SER A 141 -15.70 -38.45 45.79
CA SER A 141 -15.98 -37.99 47.15
C SER A 141 -17.49 -38.11 47.45
N GLY A 142 -18.35 -37.66 46.53
CA GLY A 142 -19.80 -37.79 46.65
C GLY A 142 -20.26 -39.24 46.83
N LYS A 143 -19.77 -40.15 45.96
CA LYS A 143 -20.04 -41.60 46.08
C LYS A 143 -19.57 -42.16 47.42
N PHE A 144 -18.37 -41.80 47.85
CA PHE A 144 -17.81 -42.26 49.13
C PHE A 144 -18.67 -41.82 50.31
N LEU A 145 -19.07 -40.54 50.37
CA LEU A 145 -19.95 -40.05 51.43
C LEU A 145 -21.32 -40.73 51.41
N THR A 146 -21.90 -40.99 50.23
CA THR A 146 -23.19 -41.71 50.16
C THR A 146 -23.09 -43.13 50.67
N THR A 147 -22.00 -43.84 50.37
CA THR A 147 -21.77 -45.21 50.89
C THR A 147 -21.68 -45.22 52.40
N ILE A 148 -20.94 -44.29 53.01
CA ILE A 148 -20.84 -44.17 54.47
C ILE A 148 -22.22 -43.94 55.09
N LYS A 149 -23.01 -43.02 54.53
CA LYS A 149 -24.36 -42.74 55.04
C LYS A 149 -25.27 -43.97 54.96
N LEU A 150 -25.23 -44.71 53.86
CA LEU A 150 -26.02 -45.95 53.71
C LEU A 150 -25.60 -47.01 54.73
N GLN A 151 -24.30 -47.17 54.97
CA GLN A 151 -23.78 -48.15 55.91
C GLN A 151 -24.14 -47.81 57.36
N GLN A 152 -24.14 -46.52 57.71
CA GLN A 152 -24.63 -46.04 59.01
C GLN A 152 -26.14 -46.25 59.18
N VAL A 153 -26.94 -46.01 58.14
CA VAL A 153 -28.39 -46.25 58.18
C VAL A 153 -28.68 -47.75 58.35
N ALA A 154 -27.98 -48.62 57.62
CA ALA A 154 -28.15 -50.07 57.75
C ALA A 154 -27.81 -50.57 59.18
N GLN A 155 -26.73 -50.06 59.78
CA GLN A 155 -26.39 -50.37 61.18
C GLN A 155 -27.48 -49.95 62.17
N LEU A 156 -28.06 -48.76 61.98
CA LEU A 156 -29.15 -48.27 62.83
C LEU A 156 -30.47 -49.05 62.64
N GLU A 157 -30.70 -49.61 61.45
CA GLU A 157 -31.86 -50.48 61.20
C GLU A 157 -31.69 -51.86 61.84
N GLU A 158 -30.48 -52.44 61.80
CA GLU A 158 -30.17 -53.69 62.51
C GLU A 158 -30.31 -53.53 64.04
N GLU A 159 -29.78 -52.45 64.61
CA GLU A 159 -29.91 -52.16 66.05
C GLU A 159 -31.35 -51.96 66.53
N LYS A 160 -32.26 -51.51 65.66
CA LYS A 160 -33.69 -51.35 65.98
C LYS A 160 -34.50 -52.63 65.85
N SER A 161 -33.99 -53.64 65.14
CA SER A 161 -34.69 -54.91 64.90
C SER A 161 -34.30 -56.02 65.88
N THR A 162 -33.42 -55.71 66.85
CA THR A 162 -32.98 -56.60 67.94
C THR A 162 -33.57 -56.13 69.26
#